data_AF-A0A1R3WL05-F1
#
_entry.id   AF-A0A1R3WL05-F1
#
_cell.length_a   1.000
_cell.length_b   1.000
_cell.length_c   1.000
_cell.angle_alpha   90.00
_cell.angle_beta   90.00
_cell.angle_gamma   90.00
#
_symmetry.space_group_name_H-M   'P 1'
#
loop_
_entity.id
_entity.type
_entity.pdbx_description
1 polymer ?
#
loop_
_entity_poly.entity_id
_entity_poly.type
_entity_poly.pdbx_seq_one_letter_code
_entity_poly.pdbx_strand_id
1 'polypeptide(L)'
;MRSDQPKPGFFDLGVPFFLPVWRRVVTVVLPLLWAVVEYANGAPLWALLFVALGGVAIWKFATTDWAAVAAEAEKDATRDR
;
A
#
# COMPACT_ATOMS: atom_id res chain seq x y z
N MET A 1 -30.67 -3.06 -1.21
CA MET A 1 -30.13 -1.75 -1.62
C MET A 1 -28.61 -1.82 -1.53
N ARG A 2 -27.90 -1.81 -2.66
CA ARG A 2 -26.45 -1.68 -2.75
C ARG A 2 -26.16 -0.26 -3.26
N SER A 3 -25.81 0.69 -2.40
CA SER A 3 -25.50 2.06 -2.83
C SER A 3 -24.37 2.74 -2.07
N ASP A 4 -23.87 2.16 -0.97
CA ASP A 4 -22.95 2.90 -0.07
C ASP A 4 -21.56 2.24 -0.01
N GLN A 5 -21.21 1.40 -0.98
CA GLN A 5 -19.84 0.91 -1.10
C GLN A 5 -19.01 2.02 -1.73
N PRO A 6 -18.06 2.66 -1.00
CA PRO A 6 -17.16 3.62 -1.62
C PRO A 6 -16.42 2.90 -2.75
N LYS A 7 -16.56 3.41 -3.97
CA LYS A 7 -15.85 2.85 -5.13
C LYS A 7 -14.36 2.91 -4.81
N PRO A 8 -13.62 1.78 -4.82
CA PRO A 8 -12.19 1.80 -4.57
C PRO A 8 -11.55 2.74 -5.58
N GLY A 9 -10.85 3.75 -5.07
CA GLY A 9 -10.13 4.70 -5.91
C GLY A 9 -8.95 4.00 -6.57
N PHE A 10 -8.44 4.58 -7.68
CA PHE A 10 -7.27 4.04 -8.39
C PHE A 10 -5.99 3.90 -7.53
N PHE A 11 -5.96 4.53 -6.35
CA PHE A 11 -4.85 4.49 -5.38
C PHE A 11 -5.27 3.84 -4.05
N ASP A 12 -6.15 2.84 -4.12
CA ASP A 12 -6.51 2.04 -2.97
C ASP A 12 -5.51 0.89 -2.75
N LEU A 13 -4.80 0.95 -1.62
CA LEU A 13 -3.85 -0.08 -1.17
C LEU A 13 -4.48 -1.02 -0.13
N GLY A 14 -5.76 -0.83 0.22
CA GLY A 14 -6.54 -1.67 1.13
C GLY A 14 -6.99 -2.99 0.50
N VAL A 15 -6.13 -3.63 -0.28
CA VAL A 15 -6.46 -4.91 -0.94
C VAL A 15 -6.01 -6.11 -0.08
N PRO A 16 -6.68 -7.27 -0.17
CA PRO A 16 -6.33 -8.47 0.60
C PRO A 16 -4.88 -8.94 0.38
N PHE A 17 -4.26 -8.55 -0.74
CA PHE A 17 -2.86 -8.81 -1.03
C PHE A 17 -1.92 -8.26 0.06
N PHE A 18 -2.23 -7.11 0.68
CA PHE A 18 -1.39 -6.50 1.72
C PHE A 18 -1.76 -6.91 3.14
N LEU A 19 -2.62 -7.91 3.36
CA LEU A 19 -2.89 -8.45 4.70
C LEU A 19 -1.62 -8.94 5.43
N PRO A 20 -0.70 -9.67 4.76
CA PRO A 20 0.58 -10.03 5.38
C PRO A 20 1.47 -8.80 5.58
N VAL A 21 1.84 -8.53 6.83
CA VAL A 21 2.65 -7.35 7.21
C VAL A 21 3.97 -7.28 6.45
N TRP A 22 4.63 -8.42 6.19
CA TRP A 22 5.89 -8.45 5.45
C TRP A 22 5.78 -7.86 4.04
N ARG A 23 4.63 -8.01 3.37
CA ARG A 23 4.40 -7.42 2.04
C ARG A 23 4.41 -5.90 2.11
N ARG A 24 3.78 -5.32 3.15
CA ARG A 24 3.80 -3.87 3.40
C ARG A 24 5.23 -3.38 3.63
N VAL A 25 5.99 -4.12 4.45
CA VAL A 25 7.39 -3.78 4.75
C VAL A 25 8.22 -3.80 3.48
N VAL A 26 8.13 -4.84 2.65
CA VAL A 26 8.87 -4.93 1.38
C VAL A 26 8.49 -3.79 0.44
N THR A 27 7.19 -3.47 0.31
CA THR A 27 6.72 -2.36 -0.54
C THR A 27 7.23 -1.00 -0.11
N VAL A 28 7.49 -0.79 1.19
CA VAL A 28 8.05 0.45 1.73
C VAL A 28 9.57 0.47 1.63
N VAL A 29 10.23 -0.60 2.06
CA VAL A 29 11.69 -0.65 2.21
C VAL A 29 12.39 -0.66 0.86
N LEU A 30 11.83 -1.35 -0.15
CA LEU A 30 12.44 -1.44 -1.47
C LEU A 30 12.65 -0.07 -2.15
N PRO A 31 11.64 0.82 -2.28
CA PRO A 31 11.84 2.15 -2.85
C PRO A 31 12.73 3.03 -1.97
N LEU A 32 12.67 2.93 -0.63
CA LEU A 32 13.55 3.71 0.24
C LEU A 32 15.02 3.32 0.10
N LEU A 33 15.32 2.02 -0.02
CA LEU A 33 16.67 1.55 -0.32
C LEU A 33 17.14 2.07 -1.67
N TRP A 34 16.26 2.04 -2.68
CA TRP A 34 16.59 2.57 -4.01
C TRP A 34 16.85 4.08 -3.98
N ALA A 35 16.09 4.84 -3.19
CA ALA A 35 16.32 6.26 -3.00
C ALA A 35 17.73 6.56 -2.48
N VAL A 36 18.24 5.75 -1.55
CA VAL A 36 19.61 5.89 -1.03
C VAL A 36 20.64 5.62 -2.13
N VAL A 37 20.40 4.62 -2.98
CA VAL A 37 21.27 4.31 -4.13
C VAL A 37 21.30 5.47 -5.13
N GLU A 38 20.14 6.03 -5.49
CA GLU A 38 20.05 7.18 -6.39
C GLU A 38 20.73 8.43 -5.82
N TYR A 39 20.57 8.66 -4.52
CA TYR A 39 21.24 9.75 -3.83
C TYR A 39 22.76 9.60 -3.90
N ALA A 40 23.27 8.39 -3.66
CA ALA A 40 24.70 8.09 -3.75
C ALA A 40 25.27 8.24 -5.18
N ASN A 41 24.45 8.01 -6.22
CA ASN A 41 24.82 8.17 -7.62
C ASN A 41 24.70 9.62 -8.13
N GLY A 42 24.40 10.58 -7.26
CA GLY A 42 24.27 12.00 -7.65
C GLY A 42 22.97 12.35 -8.36
N ALA A 43 21.92 11.54 -8.18
CA ALA A 43 20.60 11.72 -8.77
C ALA A 43 19.55 12.16 -7.71
N PRO A 44 19.65 13.38 -7.14
CA PRO A 44 18.82 13.82 -6.01
C PRO A 44 17.33 13.93 -6.34
N LEU A 45 16.98 14.28 -7.58
CA LEU A 45 15.58 14.32 -8.04
C LEU A 45 14.95 12.92 -7.96
N TRP A 46 15.66 11.91 -8.45
CA TRP A 46 15.18 10.53 -8.44
C TRP A 46 15.10 9.98 -7.01
N ALA A 47 16.12 10.25 -6.18
CA ALA A 47 16.08 9.91 -4.77
C ALA A 47 14.83 10.49 -4.07
N LEU A 48 14.52 11.76 -4.30
CA LEU A 48 13.34 12.41 -3.71
C LEU A 48 12.03 11.74 -4.15
N LEU A 49 11.90 11.37 -5.43
CA LEU A 49 10.71 10.67 -5.93
C LEU A 49 10.52 9.33 -5.22
N PHE A 50 11.58 8.54 -5.07
CA PHE A 50 11.50 7.26 -4.37
C PHE A 50 11.22 7.40 -2.87
N VAL A 51 11.78 8.42 -2.22
CA VAL A 51 11.41 8.77 -0.83
C VAL A 51 9.93 9.13 -0.75
N ALA A 52 9.43 9.96 -1.66
CA ALA A 52 8.02 10.35 -1.68
C ALA A 52 7.09 9.14 -1.88
N LEU A 53 7.44 8.23 -2.80
CA LEU A 53 6.69 6.99 -3.01
C LEU A 53 6.67 6.10 -1.76
N GLY A 54 7.82 5.89 -1.11
CA GLY A 54 7.91 5.15 0.15
C GLY A 54 7.09 5.81 1.26
N GLY A 55 7.13 7.14 1.35
CA GLY A 55 6.35 7.93 2.31
C GLY A 55 4.84 7.81 2.11
N VAL A 56 4.36 7.88 0.86
CA VAL A 56 2.94 7.69 0.54
C VAL A 56 2.49 6.27 0.89
N ALA A 57 3.31 5.26 0.60
CA ALA A 57 3.01 3.88 0.97
C ALA A 57 2.90 3.70 2.50
N ILE A 58 3.85 4.28 3.27
CA ILE A 58 3.79 4.30 4.74
C ILE A 58 2.50 4.95 5.22
N TRP A 59 2.18 6.15 4.72
CA TRP A 59 1.00 6.89 5.14
C TRP A 59 -0.28 6.09 4.87
N LYS A 60 -0.45 5.57 3.65
CA LYS A 60 -1.58 4.73 3.29
C LYS A 60 -1.69 3.53 4.19
N PHE A 61 -0.62 2.76 4.34
CA PHE A 61 -0.63 1.56 5.18
C PHE A 61 -0.89 1.84 6.66
N ALA A 62 -0.50 3.02 7.16
CA ALA A 62 -0.79 3.43 8.54
C ALA A 62 -2.26 3.86 8.73
N THR A 63 -2.89 4.44 7.70
CA THR A 63 -4.28 4.92 7.77
C THR A 63 -5.34 3.89 7.36
N THR A 64 -4.95 2.81 6.68
CA THR A 64 -5.86 1.76 6.24
C THR A 64 -6.38 0.94 7.43
N ASP A 65 -7.69 0.75 7.50
CA ASP A 65 -8.31 -0.18 8.44
C ASP A 65 -8.13 -1.63 7.96
N TRP A 66 -7.10 -2.29 8.47
CA TRP A 66 -6.76 -3.65 8.10
C TRP A 66 -7.74 -4.71 8.63
N ALA A 67 -8.51 -4.39 9.68
CA ALA A 67 -9.53 -5.29 10.20
C ALA A 67 -10.75 -5.30 9.28
N ALA A 68 -11.15 -4.13 8.78
CA ALA A 68 -12.21 -4.00 7.78
C ALA A 68 -11.84 -4.74 6.48
N VAL A 69 -10.61 -4.54 5.96
CA VAL A 69 -10.12 -5.23 4.76
C VAL A 69 -10.12 -6.76 4.92
N ALA A 70 -9.74 -7.26 6.10
CA ALA A 70 -9.77 -8.70 6.39
C ALA A 70 -11.21 -9.24 6.41
N ALA A 71 -12.13 -8.51 7.05
CA ALA A 71 -13.54 -8.89 7.13
C ALA A 71 -14.24 -8.89 5.76
N GLU A 72 -13.91 -7.94 4.89
CA GLU A 72 -14.42 -7.91 3.52
C GLU A 72 -13.91 -9.08 2.69
N ALA A 73 -12.60 -9.39 2.79
CA ALA A 73 -12.01 -10.54 2.10
C ALA A 73 -12.67 -11.87 2.50
N GLU A 74 -13.01 -12.06 3.78
CA GLU A 74 -13.69 -13.26 4.27
C GLU A 74 -15.15 -13.34 3.79
N LYS A 75 -15.88 -12.21 3.79
CA LYS A 75 -17.26 -12.13 3.27
C LYS A 75 -17.31 -12.45 1.79
N ASP A 76 -16.37 -11.94 1.01
CA ASP A 76 -16.29 -12.22 -0.43
C ASP A 76 -15.97 -13.71 -0.67
N ALA A 77 -15.00 -14.29 0.07
CA ALA A 77 -14.69 -15.72 -0.02
C ALA A 77 -15.87 -16.63 0.37
N THR A 78 -16.71 -16.18 1.31
CA THR A 78 -17.91 -16.92 1.73
C THR A 78 -19.07 -16.76 0.75
N ARG A 79 -19.21 -15.58 0.13
CA ARG A 79 -20.26 -15.33 -0.88
C ARG A 79 -20.08 -16.20 -2.12
N ASP A 80 -18.83 -16.50 -2.47
CA ASP A 80 -18.48 -17.22 -3.69
C ASP A 80 -18.43 -18.75 -3.49
N ARG A 81 -18.69 -19.24 -2.26
CA ARG A 81 -18.80 -20.66 -1.90
C ARG A 81 -20.26 -21.11 -1.88
#